data_AF-A0A1X7VK78-F1
#
_entry.id   AF-A0A1X7VK78-F1
#
_cell.length_a   1.000
_cell.length_b   1.000
_cell.length_c   1.000
_cell.angle_alpha   90.00
_cell.angle_beta   90.00
_cell.angle_gamma   90.00
#
_symmetry.space_group_name_H-M   'P 1'
#
loop_
_entity.id
_entity.type
_entity.pdbx_description
1 polymer ?
#
loop_
_entity_poly.entity_id
_entity_poly.type
_entity_poly.pdbx_seq_one_letter_code
_entity_poly.pdbx_strand_id
1 'polypeptide(L)'
;MALGIFLKWKAKQYPREHSRDHLHSGRVRVQLVNSEGKPFVSEYKTRKDVLFLVCEQIPKLKSRHSRGSEATGDSQGQSGASSKKKRKHK
;
A
#
# COMPACT_ATOMS: atom_id res chain seq x y z
N MET A 1 8.52 -7.34 11.52
CA MET A 1 8.75 -6.20 12.44
C MET A 1 10.09 -5.56 12.08
N ALA A 2 10.15 -4.77 11.00
CA ALA A 2 11.42 -4.40 10.38
C ALA A 2 12.17 -3.22 11.06
N LEU A 3 11.53 -2.52 12.00
CA LEU A 3 12.08 -1.29 12.61
C LEU A 3 11.85 -1.21 14.13
N GLY A 4 11.45 -2.32 14.78
CA GLY A 4 11.14 -2.33 16.23
C GLY A 4 9.91 -1.51 16.64
N ILE A 5 9.22 -0.88 15.69
CA ILE A 5 8.00 -0.10 15.92
C ILE A 5 6.79 -1.03 15.86
N PHE A 6 5.87 -0.92 16.83
CA PHE A 6 4.58 -1.63 16.79
C PHE A 6 3.59 -0.90 15.88
N LEU A 7 3.07 -1.61 14.88
CA LEU A 7 2.06 -1.10 13.95
C LEU A 7 0.78 -1.94 13.98
N LYS A 8 -0.37 -1.27 13.86
CA LYS A 8 -1.69 -1.91 13.70
C LYS A 8 -2.46 -1.30 12.54
N TRP A 9 -2.80 -2.12 11.56
CA TRP A 9 -3.67 -1.72 10.46
C TRP A 9 -5.13 -1.58 10.91
N LYS A 10 -5.85 -0.61 10.32
CA LYS A 10 -7.31 -0.50 10.37
C LYS A 10 -7.84 -0.13 8.98
N ALA A 11 -8.88 -0.82 8.53
CA ALA A 11 -9.66 -0.42 7.36
C ALA A 11 -10.52 0.81 7.73
N LYS A 12 -9.98 2.01 7.49
CA LYS A 12 -10.63 3.30 7.74
C LYS A 12 -10.32 4.24 6.58
N GLN A 13 -11.30 5.03 6.18
CA GLN A 13 -11.15 6.07 5.18
C GLN A 13 -10.78 7.40 5.83
N TYR A 14 -9.91 8.17 5.18
CA TYR A 14 -9.60 9.53 5.61
C TYR A 14 -10.77 10.47 5.24
N PRO A 15 -11.29 11.30 6.16
CA PRO A 15 -12.51 12.08 5.89
C PRO A 15 -12.44 13.06 4.72
N ARG A 16 -11.24 13.51 4.33
CA ARG A 16 -11.06 14.40 3.17
C ARG A 16 -10.70 13.65 1.88
N GLU A 17 -10.52 12.34 1.94
CA GLU A 17 -10.25 11.52 0.76
C GLU A 17 -11.56 11.27 0.00
N HIS A 18 -11.62 11.71 -1.26
CA HIS A 18 -12.82 11.63 -2.09
C HIS A 18 -13.01 10.22 -2.66
N SER A 19 -11.91 9.54 -3.04
CA SER A 19 -12.00 8.18 -3.56
C SER A 19 -12.39 7.18 -2.47
N ARG A 20 -13.24 6.21 -2.82
CA ARG A 20 -13.62 5.09 -1.97
C ARG A 20 -12.90 3.79 -2.35
N ASP A 21 -11.96 3.87 -3.28
CA ASP A 21 -11.23 2.70 -3.76
C ASP A 21 -10.33 2.12 -2.67
N HIS A 22 -10.14 0.80 -2.74
CA HIS A 22 -9.34 0.07 -1.76
C HIS A 22 -7.88 0.58 -1.69
N LEU A 23 -7.34 1.09 -2.80
CA LEU A 23 -5.99 1.67 -2.88
C LEU A 23 -5.83 2.98 -2.11
N HIS A 24 -6.92 3.74 -1.93
CA HIS A 24 -6.95 5.03 -1.22
C HIS A 24 -7.47 4.89 0.22
N SER A 25 -7.94 3.70 0.59
CA SER A 25 -8.44 3.39 1.92
C SER A 25 -7.35 2.79 2.81
N GLY A 26 -7.38 3.10 4.11
CA GLY A 26 -6.41 2.55 5.05
C GLY A 26 -5.94 3.48 6.14
N ARG A 27 -5.71 2.94 7.35
CA ARG A 27 -5.04 3.67 8.42
C ARG A 27 -4.10 2.79 9.22
N VAL A 28 -2.83 3.17 9.25
CA VAL A 28 -1.83 2.54 10.10
C VAL A 28 -1.77 3.29 11.43
N ARG A 29 -1.94 2.57 12.54
CA ARG A 29 -1.68 3.07 13.89
C ARG A 29 -0.28 2.69 14.28
N VAL A 30 0.47 3.65 14.81
CA VAL A 30 1.86 3.48 15.23
C VAL A 30 1.97 3.76 16.72
N GLN A 31 2.63 2.87 17.45
CA GLN A 31 3.00 3.11 18.84
C GLN A 31 4.37 3.78 18.88
N LEU A 32 4.42 5.06 19.24
CA LEU A 32 5.68 5.82 19.32
C LEU A 32 6.36 5.66 20.68
N VAL A 33 5.56 5.64 21.75
CA VAL A 33 6.03 5.58 23.13
C VAL A 33 5.58 4.29 23.79
N ASN A 34 6.45 3.75 24.64
CA ASN A 34 6.11 2.63 25.49
C ASN A 34 5.28 3.08 26.71
N SER A 35 4.83 2.13 27.54
CA SER A 35 4.12 2.40 28.80
C SER A 35 4.91 3.32 29.75
N GLU A 36 6.25 3.27 29.69
CA GLU A 36 7.16 4.12 30.48
C GLU A 36 7.37 5.53 29.89
N GLY A 37 6.68 5.89 28.81
CA GLY A 37 6.79 7.20 28.16
C GLY A 37 8.05 7.39 27.30
N LYS A 38 8.96 6.40 27.27
CA LYS A 38 10.15 6.42 26.40
C LYS A 38 9.79 6.04 24.95
N PRO A 39 10.42 6.65 23.93
CA PRO A 39 10.27 6.24 22.54
C PRO A 39 10.74 4.80 22.31
N PHE A 40 10.05 4.04 21.44
CA PHE A 40 10.50 2.70 21.03
C PHE A 40 11.82 2.73 20.24
N VAL A 41 12.01 3.77 19.43
CA VAL A 41 13.23 4.01 18.67
C VAL A 41 13.65 5.45 18.95
N SER A 42 14.90 5.65 19.38
CA SER A 42 15.42 6.97 19.76
C SER A 42 15.45 7.96 18.60
N GLU A 43 15.60 7.48 17.36
CA GLU A 43 15.61 8.28 16.13
C GLU A 43 14.22 8.78 15.72
N TYR A 44 13.15 8.06 16.07
CA TYR A 44 11.79 8.36 15.64
C TYR A 44 10.91 8.73 16.84
N LYS A 45 11.00 10.00 17.26
CA LYS A 45 10.27 10.51 18.43
C LYS A 45 8.93 11.10 18.04
N THR A 46 8.84 11.73 16.86
CA THR A 46 7.64 12.41 16.41
C THR A 46 6.92 11.63 15.30
N ARG A 47 5.65 11.98 15.08
CA ARG A 47 4.88 11.45 13.96
C ARG A 47 5.47 11.87 12.61
N LYS A 48 6.12 13.04 12.54
CA LYS A 48 6.74 13.54 11.30
C LYS A 48 7.95 12.70 10.93
N ASP A 49 8.77 12.31 11.90
CA ASP A 49 9.96 11.48 11.66
C ASP A 49 9.58 10.13 11.03
N VAL A 50 8.50 9.52 11.53
CA VAL A 50 7.95 8.28 10.94
C VAL A 50 7.43 8.50 9.52
N LEU A 51 6.80 9.65 9.23
CA LEU A 51 6.34 9.96 7.87
C LEU A 51 7.53 10.12 6.91
N PHE A 52 8.60 10.82 7.31
CA PHE A 52 9.80 10.95 6.49
C PHE A 52 10.48 9.60 6.24
N LEU A 53 10.59 8.78 7.28
CA LEU A 53 11.09 7.41 7.14
C LEU A 53 10.29 6.63 6.11
N VAL A 54 8.96 6.68 6.18
CA VAL A 54 8.09 5.99 5.23
C VAL A 54 8.29 6.52 3.80
N CYS A 55 8.43 7.83 3.62
CA CYS A 55 8.72 8.43 2.32
C CYS A 55 10.07 7.96 1.74
N GLU A 56 11.08 7.74 2.58
CA GLU A 56 12.39 7.26 2.14
C GLU A 56 12.40 5.75 1.85
N GLN A 57 11.66 4.96 2.62
CA GLN A 57 11.69 3.49 2.55
C GLN A 57 10.73 2.93 1.51
N ILE A 58 9.55 3.55 1.29
CA ILE A 58 8.58 3.06 0.29
C ILE A 58 9.20 2.90 -1.09
N PRO A 59 9.95 3.88 -1.63
CA PRO A 59 10.59 3.74 -2.94
C PRO A 59 11.53 2.53 -2.99
N LYS A 60 12.27 2.24 -1.90
CA LYS A 60 13.25 1.15 -1.80
C LYS A 60 12.63 -0.26 -1.75
N LEU A 61 11.30 -0.38 -1.60
CA LEU A 61 10.63 -1.69 -1.52
C LEU A 61 10.72 -2.45 -2.85
N LYS A 62 11.01 -3.76 -2.79
CA LYS A 62 11.06 -4.63 -3.96
C LYS A 62 9.75 -4.63 -4.77
N SER A 63 8.61 -4.54 -4.08
CA SER A 63 7.28 -4.49 -4.69
C SER A 63 7.01 -3.21 -5.50
N ARG A 64 7.78 -2.14 -5.31
CA ARG A 64 7.69 -0.92 -6.12
C ARG A 64 8.49 -1.03 -7.42
N HIS A 65 9.62 -1.72 -7.40
CA HIS A 65 10.50 -1.87 -8.55
C HIS A 65 10.05 -2.93 -9.56
N SER A 66 9.09 -3.80 -9.18
CA SER A 66 8.65 -4.92 -10.03
C SER A 66 7.56 -4.57 -11.05
N ARG A 67 7.30 -3.28 -11.33
CA ARG A 67 6.18 -2.85 -12.22
C ARG A 67 6.64 -2.37 -13.60
N GLY A 68 7.54 -3.12 -14.23
CA GLY A 68 7.82 -3.01 -15.67
C GLY A 68 6.75 -3.67 -16.56
N SER A 69 5.86 -4.49 -16.00
CA SER A 69 4.68 -5.03 -16.69
C SER A 69 3.57 -5.20 -15.65
N GLU A 70 2.35 -4.83 -16.00
CA GLU A 70 1.12 -5.15 -15.25
C GLU A 70 0.78 -4.24 -14.05
N ALA A 71 0.50 -2.97 -14.34
CA ALA A 71 -0.43 -2.16 -13.54
C ALA A 71 -1.02 -0.99 -14.34
N THR A 72 -1.77 -1.32 -15.39
CA THR A 72 -2.81 -0.43 -15.97
C THR A 72 -3.98 -1.31 -16.38
N GLY A 73 -5.19 -0.96 -15.91
CA GLY A 73 -6.46 -1.68 -16.09
C GLY A 73 -6.81 -2.46 -14.83
N ASP A 74 -7.74 -2.06 -13.95
CA ASP A 74 -9.08 -1.54 -14.22
C ASP A 74 -9.67 -1.98 -15.57
N SER A 75 -9.88 -3.29 -15.67
CA SER A 75 -10.75 -3.88 -16.68
C SER A 75 -11.66 -4.88 -16.00
N GLN A 76 -12.76 -4.35 -15.47
CA GLN A 76 -14.00 -5.07 -15.28
C GLN A 76 -14.34 -5.79 -16.61
N GLY A 77 -14.40 -7.13 -16.58
CA GLY A 77 -14.59 -7.92 -17.80
C GLY A 77 -14.76 -9.41 -17.55
N GLN A 78 -15.87 -9.78 -16.90
CA GLN A 78 -16.45 -11.12 -17.05
C GLN A 78 -16.85 -11.34 -18.52
N SER A 79 -16.15 -12.20 -19.23
CA SER A 79 -16.67 -13.01 -20.35
C SER A 79 -15.55 -13.97 -20.75
N GLY A 80 -15.64 -15.26 -20.46
CA GLY A 80 -16.58 -16.14 -21.14
C GLY A 80 -15.78 -16.96 -22.15
N ALA A 81 -15.39 -18.17 -21.75
CA ALA A 81 -14.78 -19.15 -22.64
C ALA A 81 -15.70 -19.38 -23.86
N SER A 82 -15.19 -19.15 -25.07
CA SER A 82 -15.68 -19.88 -26.25
C SER A 82 -14.68 -19.84 -27.40
N SER A 83 -14.12 -21.02 -27.67
CA SER A 83 -13.59 -21.44 -28.95
C SER A 83 -14.53 -21.11 -30.12
N LYS A 84 -14.04 -20.53 -31.23
CA LYS A 84 -14.40 -20.94 -32.61
C LYS A 84 -13.65 -20.18 -33.72
N LYS A 85 -12.85 -20.98 -34.44
CA LYS A 85 -12.88 -21.18 -35.90
C LYS A 85 -12.14 -20.16 -36.81
N LYS A 86 -10.97 -20.62 -37.27
CA LYS A 86 -10.25 -20.25 -38.50
C LYS A 86 -11.17 -19.89 -39.68
N ARG A 87 -10.84 -18.82 -40.40
CA ARG A 87 -11.14 -18.69 -41.84
C ARG A 87 -9.87 -18.30 -42.61
N LYS A 88 -9.59 -19.13 -43.61
CA LYS A 88 -8.51 -19.06 -44.61
C LYS A 88 -8.98 -18.14 -45.74
N HIS A 89 -8.15 -17.17 -46.14
CA HIS A 89 -8.43 -16.23 -47.24
C HIS A 89 -8.25 -16.94 -48.59
N LYS A 90 -9.14 -16.67 -49.54
CA LYS A 90 -9.02 -16.99 -50.98
C LYS A 90 -8.65 -15.71 -51.71
#